data_AF-A0AAP9LWL5-F1
#
_entry.id   AF-A0AAP9LWL5-F1
#
_cell.length_a   1.000
_cell.length_b   1.000
_cell.length_c   1.000
_cell.angle_alpha   90.00
_cell.angle_beta   90.00
_cell.angle_gamma   90.00
#
_symmetry.space_group_name_H-M   'P 1'
#
loop_
_entity.id
_entity.type
_entity.pdbx_description
1 polymer ?
#
loop_
_entity_poly.entity_id
_entity_poly.type
_entity_poly.pdbx_seq_one_letter_code
_entity_poly.pdbx_strand_id
1 'polypeptide(L)'
;MVESKYTATDLKIMQSWSLERKIQVSQTRILEAYKIYKNMCYVSFSGGKDSSVLADLTARVCKVLNCKLVLWFSDTGLEFPEVKKHVKEFPTYLRNRYGIEVEVMVDYPRDKSGKRISFRDVVLTEGYPLISKTVSRQVHDVKKLGKDCWAYGCFNGSETGVYNMQKWKYLINAPFNISNKCCQIMKKNPAKRFNKSSRRIPIIGTMACESKQRKTEWLHNGCNAFDKGESSSQPISFWTENDVLEYLYRFDVPYPSVYGEICIDEDGKYYCTGYTRTGCVFCAYGCNLEKGVNRFQRLLKTHPRLWLYCMKPVRYGGLGMARVLRYISVKYF
;
A
#
# COMPACT_ATOMS: atom_id res chain seq x y z
N MET A 1 -9.49 7.94 27.81
CA MET A 1 -9.29 8.08 26.35
C MET A 1 -7.99 8.82 26.14
N VAL A 2 -7.07 8.31 25.31
CA VAL A 2 -5.84 9.04 24.99
C VAL A 2 -6.22 10.23 24.12
N GLU A 3 -5.81 11.43 24.50
CA GLU A 3 -6.11 12.66 23.78
C GLU A 3 -5.39 12.65 22.41
N SER A 4 -6.08 13.12 21.36
CA SER A 4 -5.50 13.17 20.01
C SER A 4 -4.47 14.29 19.93
N LYS A 5 -3.26 14.01 19.42
CA LYS A 5 -2.22 15.04 19.23
C LYS A 5 -2.60 16.11 18.21
N TYR A 6 -3.50 15.81 17.26
CA TYR A 6 -3.94 16.71 16.20
C TYR A 6 -5.45 16.64 15.98
N THR A 7 -6.02 17.73 15.48
CA THR A 7 -7.42 17.84 15.08
C THR A 7 -7.60 17.67 13.57
N ALA A 8 -8.85 17.47 13.13
CA ALA A 8 -9.18 17.44 11.71
C ALA A 8 -8.94 18.79 11.01
N THR A 9 -9.01 19.89 11.76
CA THR A 9 -8.70 21.24 11.27
C THR A 9 -7.20 21.39 11.03
N ASP A 10 -6.36 20.91 11.95
CA ASP A 10 -4.90 20.91 11.76
C ASP A 10 -4.50 20.17 10.49
N LEU A 11 -5.06 18.98 10.26
CA LEU A 11 -4.79 18.21 9.03
C LEU A 11 -5.16 19.01 7.77
N LYS A 12 -6.31 19.68 7.77
CA LYS A 12 -6.75 20.49 6.61
C LYS A 12 -5.80 21.67 6.38
N ILE A 13 -5.37 22.35 7.44
CA ILE A 13 -4.39 23.44 7.35
C ILE A 13 -3.06 22.92 6.76
N MET A 14 -2.58 21.77 7.24
CA MET A 14 -1.36 21.16 6.72
C MET A 14 -1.50 20.74 5.25
N GLN A 15 -2.68 20.27 4.86
CA GLN A 15 -3.02 19.92 3.48
C GLN A 15 -3.14 21.13 2.56
N SER A 16 -3.42 22.33 3.08
CA SER A 16 -3.52 23.56 2.29
C SER A 16 -2.20 24.33 2.18
N TRP A 17 -1.12 23.87 2.83
CA TRP A 17 0.20 24.49 2.69
C TRP A 17 0.74 24.36 1.27
N SER A 18 1.61 25.30 0.89
CA SER A 18 2.38 25.22 -0.36
C SER A 18 3.28 23.98 -0.38
N LEU A 19 3.60 23.47 -1.57
CA LEU A 19 4.46 22.30 -1.71
C LEU A 19 5.83 22.51 -1.02
N GLU A 20 6.41 23.71 -1.10
CA GLU A 20 7.69 24.05 -0.46
C GLU A 20 7.64 23.88 1.05
N ARG A 21 6.57 24.38 1.69
CA ARG A 21 6.38 24.22 3.14
C ARG A 21 6.18 22.75 3.49
N LYS A 22 5.42 21.99 2.68
CA LYS A 22 5.23 20.55 2.89
C LYS A 22 6.57 19.80 2.80
N ILE A 23 7.41 20.13 1.82
CA ILE A 23 8.77 19.57 1.66
C ILE A 23 9.62 19.86 2.90
N GLN A 24 9.69 21.12 3.35
CA GLN A 24 10.47 21.51 4.52
C GLN A 24 10.03 20.74 5.77
N VAL A 25 8.72 20.69 6.05
CA VAL A 25 8.20 19.94 7.20
C VAL A 25 8.51 18.45 7.08
N SER A 26 8.33 17.84 5.91
CA SER A 26 8.65 16.43 5.71
C SER A 26 10.15 16.14 5.90
N GLN A 27 11.04 16.99 5.40
CA GLN A 27 12.49 16.86 5.62
C GLN A 27 12.86 16.98 7.11
N THR A 28 12.24 17.90 7.84
CA THR A 28 12.42 18.02 9.29
C THR A 28 11.98 16.74 10.02
N ARG A 29 10.83 16.15 9.65
CA ARG A 29 10.38 14.88 10.25
C ARG A 29 11.30 13.70 9.96
N ILE A 30 11.88 13.66 8.77
CA ILE A 30 12.90 12.66 8.40
C ILE A 30 14.17 12.88 9.24
N LEU A 31 14.66 14.12 9.33
CA LEU A 31 15.86 14.47 10.09
C LEU A 31 15.70 14.15 11.58
N GLU A 32 14.54 14.45 12.18
CA GLU A 32 14.19 14.04 13.54
C GLU A 32 14.32 12.52 13.73
N ALA A 33 13.75 11.73 12.81
CA ALA A 33 13.82 10.28 12.87
C ALA A 33 15.28 9.78 12.79
N TYR A 34 16.06 10.27 11.83
CA TYR A 34 17.47 9.91 11.69
C TYR A 34 18.29 10.27 12.94
N LYS A 35 18.05 11.44 13.55
CA LYS A 35 18.73 11.87 14.77
C LYS A 35 18.37 10.99 15.97
N ILE A 36 17.09 10.80 16.25
CA ILE A 36 16.59 10.02 17.40
C ILE A 36 17.11 8.58 17.34
N TYR A 37 17.13 8.01 16.14
CA TYR A 37 17.52 6.61 15.94
C TYR A 37 18.94 6.42 15.41
N LYS A 38 19.80 7.44 15.52
CA LYS A 38 21.24 7.37 15.18
C LYS A 38 21.48 6.76 13.79
N ASN A 39 20.76 7.28 12.79
CA ASN A 39 20.77 6.83 11.39
C ASN A 39 20.27 5.38 11.15
N MET A 40 19.70 4.69 12.15
CA MET A 40 19.12 3.36 12.01
C MET A 40 17.70 3.41 11.42
N CYS A 41 17.54 4.10 10.29
CA CYS A 41 16.28 4.24 9.57
C CYS A 41 16.33 3.54 8.22
N TYR A 42 15.17 3.23 7.65
CA TYR A 42 15.04 2.80 6.26
C TYR A 42 13.75 3.33 5.65
N VAL A 43 13.75 3.59 4.35
CA VAL A 43 12.52 3.90 3.60
C VAL A 43 11.83 2.60 3.23
N SER A 44 10.56 2.43 3.64
CA SER A 44 9.70 1.35 3.14
C SER A 44 9.31 1.66 1.70
N PHE A 45 10.16 1.21 0.77
CA PHE A 45 10.14 1.60 -0.63
C PHE A 45 9.30 0.61 -1.42
N SER A 46 8.04 0.95 -1.70
CA SER A 46 7.13 0.10 -2.46
C SER A 46 7.39 0.10 -3.98
N GLY A 47 8.25 1.00 -4.46
CA GLY A 47 8.48 1.24 -5.88
C GLY A 47 7.39 2.06 -6.58
N GLY A 48 6.29 2.39 -5.88
CA GLY A 48 5.26 3.31 -6.40
C GLY A 48 5.70 4.77 -6.34
N LYS A 49 4.87 5.64 -6.94
CA LYS A 49 5.13 7.08 -7.05
C LYS A 49 5.26 7.77 -5.67
N ASP A 50 4.35 7.47 -4.73
CA ASP A 50 4.34 8.04 -3.38
C ASP A 50 5.64 7.69 -2.61
N SER A 51 6.10 6.43 -2.72
CA SER A 51 7.35 6.00 -2.08
C SER A 51 8.61 6.51 -2.79
N SER A 52 8.51 6.90 -4.06
CA SER A 52 9.61 7.51 -4.81
C SER A 52 9.85 8.95 -4.34
N VAL A 53 8.77 9.72 -4.13
CA VAL A 53 8.84 11.05 -3.46
C VAL A 53 9.45 10.93 -2.07
N LEU A 54 9.01 9.95 -1.27
CA LEU A 54 9.57 9.77 0.07
C LEU A 54 11.06 9.42 0.05
N ALA A 55 11.47 8.56 -0.88
CA ALA A 55 12.87 8.17 -1.04
C ALA A 55 13.74 9.35 -1.53
N ASP A 56 13.24 10.19 -2.44
CA ASP A 56 13.93 11.42 -2.89
C ASP A 56 14.09 12.42 -1.72
N LEU A 57 13.02 12.69 -0.96
CA LEU A 57 13.08 13.55 0.23
C LEU A 57 14.08 13.01 1.27
N THR A 58 14.10 11.69 1.48
CA THR A 58 15.02 11.06 2.43
C THR A 58 16.46 11.11 1.91
N ALA A 59 16.69 10.95 0.60
CA ALA A 59 18.01 11.10 0.00
C ALA A 59 18.59 12.51 0.21
N ARG A 60 17.76 13.56 0.07
CA ARG A 60 18.16 14.95 0.39
C ARG A 60 18.63 15.08 1.84
N VAL A 61 17.92 14.46 2.78
CA VAL A 61 18.31 14.48 4.21
C VAL A 61 19.59 13.67 4.45
N CYS A 62 19.71 12.48 3.86
CA CYS A 62 20.92 11.66 3.93
C CYS A 62 22.16 12.39 3.40
N LYS A 63 22.01 13.19 2.34
CA LYS A 63 23.09 14.05 1.81
C LYS A 63 23.55 15.07 2.86
N VAL A 64 22.61 15.76 3.51
CA VAL A 64 22.92 16.75 4.57
C VAL A 64 23.59 16.09 5.78
N LEU A 65 23.14 14.90 6.15
CA LEU A 65 23.68 14.14 7.28
C LEU A 65 24.95 13.34 6.94
N ASN A 66 25.41 13.38 5.68
CA ASN A 66 26.49 12.56 5.14
C ASN A 66 26.37 11.07 5.55
N CYS A 67 25.19 10.49 5.33
CA CYS A 67 24.90 9.12 5.72
C CYS A 67 24.26 8.31 4.60
N LYS A 68 24.30 6.99 4.76
CA LYS A 68 23.71 6.04 3.81
C LYS A 68 22.18 6.06 3.83
N LEU A 69 21.58 6.01 2.65
CA LEU A 69 20.15 5.74 2.48
C LEU A 69 19.91 4.23 2.34
N VAL A 70 19.04 3.67 3.19
CA VAL A 70 18.58 2.29 3.06
C VAL A 70 17.15 2.27 2.52
N LEU A 71 16.93 1.62 1.39
CA LEU A 71 15.62 1.33 0.82
C LEU A 71 15.30 -0.14 1.09
N TRP A 72 14.12 -0.42 1.64
CA TRP A 72 13.64 -1.79 1.79
C TRP A 72 12.43 -2.05 0.91
N PHE A 73 12.55 -3.06 0.05
CA PHE A 73 11.49 -3.50 -0.86
C PHE A 73 11.12 -4.96 -0.56
N SER A 74 9.83 -5.23 -0.37
CA SER A 74 9.31 -6.59 -0.23
C SER A 74 8.70 -7.05 -1.55
N ASP A 75 9.40 -7.92 -2.29
CA ASP A 75 8.91 -8.52 -3.54
C ASP A 75 7.79 -9.54 -3.24
N THR A 76 6.56 -9.06 -3.29
CA THR A 76 5.38 -9.90 -3.04
C THR A 76 4.97 -10.71 -4.27
N GLY A 77 5.53 -10.42 -5.44
CA GLY A 77 5.07 -10.99 -6.70
C GLY A 77 3.73 -10.43 -7.16
N LEU A 78 3.26 -9.33 -6.55
CA LEU A 78 2.00 -8.64 -6.86
C LEU A 78 2.22 -7.25 -7.44
N GLU A 79 3.46 -6.89 -7.72
CA GLU A 79 3.84 -5.61 -8.33
C GLU A 79 3.79 -5.71 -9.85
N PHE A 80 3.48 -4.59 -10.50
CA PHE A 80 3.61 -4.47 -11.95
C PHE A 80 5.08 -4.61 -12.39
N PRO A 81 5.36 -5.12 -13.59
CA PRO A 81 6.73 -5.22 -14.13
C PRO A 81 7.48 -3.88 -14.12
N GLU A 82 6.80 -2.79 -14.43
CA GLU A 82 7.32 -1.42 -14.44
C GLU A 82 7.73 -0.96 -13.04
N VAL A 83 6.95 -1.32 -12.02
CA VAL A 83 7.29 -1.04 -10.62
C VAL A 83 8.55 -1.83 -10.23
N LYS A 84 8.66 -3.10 -10.64
CA LYS A 84 9.86 -3.91 -10.38
C LYS A 84 11.09 -3.39 -11.10
N LYS A 85 10.93 -2.90 -12.33
CA LYS A 85 11.99 -2.24 -13.10
C LYS A 85 12.45 -0.98 -12.38
N HIS A 86 11.51 -0.12 -12.00
CA HIS A 86 11.78 1.10 -11.24
C HIS A 86 12.55 0.84 -9.94
N VAL A 87 12.16 -0.19 -9.17
CA VAL A 87 12.87 -0.54 -7.92
C VAL A 87 14.34 -0.86 -8.14
N LYS A 88 14.71 -1.41 -9.30
CA LYS A 88 16.11 -1.73 -9.64
C LYS A 88 16.89 -0.49 -10.09
N GLU A 89 16.25 0.43 -10.80
CA GLU A 89 16.90 1.56 -11.46
C GLU A 89 16.95 2.83 -10.58
N PHE A 90 15.90 3.08 -9.80
CA PHE A 90 15.76 4.27 -8.96
C PHE A 90 16.91 4.50 -7.96
N PRO A 91 17.53 3.47 -7.34
CA PRO A 91 18.68 3.67 -6.46
C PRO A 91 19.87 4.31 -7.18
N THR A 92 20.12 3.95 -8.43
CA THR A 92 21.17 4.55 -9.25
C THR A 92 20.88 6.00 -9.55
N TYR A 93 19.62 6.34 -9.87
CA TYR A 93 19.18 7.74 -9.97
C TYR A 93 19.49 8.53 -8.70
N LEU A 94 19.13 8.01 -7.51
CA LEU A 94 19.39 8.70 -6.24
C LEU A 94 20.89 8.87 -5.95
N ARG A 95 21.72 7.85 -6.23
CA ARG A 95 23.19 7.95 -6.08
C ARG A 95 23.74 9.07 -6.97
N ASN A 96 23.35 9.10 -8.24
CA ASN A 96 23.86 10.08 -9.20
C ASN A 96 23.37 11.50 -8.88
N ARG A 97 22.10 11.64 -8.50
CA ARG A 97 21.47 12.94 -8.18
C ARG A 97 22.09 13.59 -6.93
N TYR A 98 22.38 12.79 -5.91
CA TYR A 98 22.73 13.31 -4.58
C TYR A 98 24.17 13.06 -4.15
N GLY A 99 24.90 12.16 -4.81
CA GLY A 99 26.25 11.77 -4.42
C GLY A 99 26.31 11.03 -3.08
N ILE A 100 25.30 10.21 -2.78
CA ILE A 100 25.18 9.45 -1.52
C ILE A 100 25.27 7.94 -1.75
N GLU A 101 25.65 7.19 -0.71
CA GLU A 101 25.48 5.72 -0.73
C GLU A 101 23.99 5.37 -0.60
N VAL A 102 23.52 4.49 -1.49
CA VAL A 102 22.17 3.93 -1.45
C VAL A 102 22.24 2.41 -1.43
N GLU A 103 21.71 1.79 -0.40
CA GLU A 103 21.58 0.33 -0.26
C GLU A 103 20.12 -0.08 -0.45
N VAL A 104 19.88 -1.08 -1.30
CA VAL A 104 18.54 -1.67 -1.47
C VAL A 104 18.52 -3.06 -0.88
N MET A 105 17.70 -3.24 0.14
CA MET A 105 17.44 -4.52 0.77
C MET A 105 16.14 -5.10 0.20
N VAL A 106 16.27 -6.18 -0.57
CA VAL A 106 15.12 -6.91 -1.14
C VAL A 106 14.77 -8.08 -0.24
N ASP A 107 13.53 -8.11 0.21
CA ASP A 107 12.96 -9.23 0.97
C ASP A 107 11.75 -9.82 0.22
N TYR A 108 11.26 -10.95 0.69
CA TYR A 108 10.08 -11.61 0.13
C TYR A 108 9.30 -12.36 1.23
N PRO A 109 7.99 -12.60 1.02
CA PRO A 109 7.19 -13.45 1.91
C PRO A 109 7.78 -14.85 1.98
N ARG A 110 7.97 -15.37 3.19
CA ARG A 110 8.56 -16.69 3.45
C ARG A 110 7.84 -17.37 4.61
N ASP A 111 7.75 -18.69 4.57
CA ASP A 111 7.27 -19.50 5.68
C ASP A 111 8.37 -19.70 6.75
N LYS A 112 8.08 -20.51 7.78
CA LYS A 112 9.02 -20.78 8.88
C LYS A 112 10.29 -21.51 8.43
N SER A 113 10.24 -22.24 7.31
CA SER A 113 11.40 -22.93 6.72
C SER A 113 12.25 -22.03 5.83
N GLY A 114 11.81 -20.79 5.59
CA GLY A 114 12.47 -19.85 4.68
C GLY A 114 12.02 -19.98 3.22
N LYS A 115 11.13 -20.93 2.90
CA LYS A 115 10.58 -21.08 1.54
C LYS A 115 9.68 -19.90 1.19
N ARG A 116 9.83 -19.36 -0.03
CA ARG A 116 9.02 -18.24 -0.53
C ARG A 116 7.54 -18.62 -0.59
N ILE A 117 6.70 -17.73 -0.09
CA ILE A 117 5.23 -17.81 -0.21
C ILE A 117 4.80 -16.94 -1.39
N SER A 118 4.14 -17.54 -2.37
CA SER A 118 3.52 -16.83 -3.48
C SER A 118 2.10 -16.39 -3.14
N PHE A 119 1.55 -15.43 -3.89
CA PHE A 119 0.14 -15.08 -3.74
C PHE A 119 -0.79 -16.26 -4.07
N ARG A 120 -0.38 -17.16 -4.97
CA ARG A 120 -1.10 -18.39 -5.26
C ARG A 120 -1.23 -19.24 -4.00
N ASP A 121 -0.13 -19.46 -3.28
CA ASP A 121 -0.13 -20.23 -2.03
C ASP A 121 -1.12 -19.61 -1.03
N VAL A 122 -1.11 -18.28 -0.90
CA VAL A 122 -2.02 -17.56 -0.02
C VAL A 122 -3.48 -17.73 -0.43
N VAL A 123 -3.85 -17.56 -1.71
CA VAL A 123 -5.28 -17.67 -2.09
C VAL A 123 -5.79 -19.10 -1.96
N LEU A 124 -4.93 -20.11 -2.16
CA LEU A 124 -5.31 -21.52 -2.03
C LEU A 124 -5.42 -21.97 -0.57
N THR A 125 -4.57 -21.44 0.32
CA THR A 125 -4.57 -21.82 1.74
C THR A 125 -5.50 -20.94 2.56
N GLU A 126 -5.48 -19.62 2.35
CA GLU A 126 -6.14 -18.63 3.19
C GLU A 126 -7.35 -17.96 2.53
N GLY A 127 -7.42 -17.94 1.19
CA GLY A 127 -8.55 -17.39 0.45
C GLY A 127 -8.32 -16.04 -0.23
N TYR A 128 -9.32 -15.64 -1.02
CA TYR A 128 -9.27 -14.45 -1.87
C TYR A 128 -9.61 -13.15 -1.12
N PRO A 129 -8.93 -12.03 -1.42
CA PRO A 129 -9.25 -10.72 -0.86
C PRO A 129 -10.40 -10.05 -1.62
N LEU A 130 -11.64 -10.22 -1.14
CA LEU A 130 -12.86 -9.74 -1.83
C LEU A 130 -13.56 -8.60 -1.10
N ILE A 131 -14.16 -7.69 -1.87
CA ILE A 131 -14.98 -6.56 -1.43
C ILE A 131 -14.20 -5.54 -0.60
N SER A 132 -13.86 -5.86 0.65
CA SER A 132 -13.03 -5.06 1.53
C SER A 132 -12.29 -5.94 2.53
N LYS A 133 -11.25 -5.38 3.17
CA LYS A 133 -10.53 -6.07 4.25
C LYS A 133 -11.45 -6.51 5.37
N THR A 134 -12.44 -5.67 5.71
CA THR A 134 -13.39 -5.95 6.79
C THR A 134 -14.36 -7.05 6.41
N VAL A 135 -15.00 -6.96 5.23
CA VAL A 135 -15.93 -8.01 4.76
C VAL A 135 -15.19 -9.34 4.64
N SER A 136 -14.01 -9.36 4.04
CA SER A 136 -13.23 -10.60 3.92
C SER A 136 -12.83 -11.20 5.26
N ARG A 137 -12.50 -10.38 6.27
CA ARG A 137 -12.22 -10.87 7.63
C ARG A 137 -13.46 -11.49 8.25
N GLN A 138 -14.59 -10.80 8.20
CA GLN A 138 -15.83 -11.28 8.81
C GLN A 138 -16.31 -12.58 8.14
N VAL A 139 -16.21 -12.69 6.80
CA VAL A 139 -16.54 -13.94 6.09
C VAL A 139 -15.60 -15.07 6.52
N HIS A 140 -14.30 -14.82 6.62
CA HIS A 140 -13.34 -15.80 7.13
C HIS A 140 -13.71 -16.28 8.55
N ASP A 141 -14.05 -15.35 9.44
CA ASP A 141 -14.36 -15.65 10.83
C ASP A 141 -15.65 -16.47 10.94
N VAL A 142 -16.70 -16.16 10.19
CA VAL A 142 -17.93 -16.97 10.13
C VAL A 142 -17.65 -18.37 9.57
N LYS A 143 -16.87 -18.48 8.49
CA LYS A 143 -16.53 -19.79 7.90
C LYS A 143 -15.71 -20.67 8.84
N LYS A 144 -14.88 -20.06 9.69
CA LYS A 144 -14.01 -20.77 10.64
C LYS A 144 -14.71 -21.12 11.95
N LEU A 145 -15.51 -20.20 12.49
CA LEU A 145 -16.10 -20.28 13.84
C LEU A 145 -17.57 -20.70 13.83
N GLY A 146 -18.22 -20.75 12.66
CA GLY A 146 -19.64 -21.02 12.55
C GLY A 146 -20.51 -19.77 12.74
N LYS A 147 -21.83 -19.98 12.82
CA LYS A 147 -22.83 -18.90 12.86
C LYS A 147 -23.02 -18.28 14.24
N ASP A 148 -22.45 -18.87 15.29
CA ASP A 148 -22.58 -18.37 16.66
C ASP A 148 -21.55 -17.27 16.99
N CYS A 149 -20.63 -16.97 16.08
CA CYS A 149 -19.66 -15.90 16.28
C CYS A 149 -20.26 -14.52 15.99
N TRP A 150 -19.72 -13.49 16.65
CA TRP A 150 -20.14 -12.10 16.47
C TRP A 150 -20.15 -11.66 14.99
N ALA A 151 -19.20 -12.15 14.18
CA ALA A 151 -19.10 -11.85 12.76
C ALA A 151 -20.37 -12.21 11.97
N TYR A 152 -21.11 -13.24 12.39
CA TYR A 152 -22.38 -13.61 11.73
C TYR A 152 -23.47 -12.56 11.95
N GLY A 153 -23.43 -11.85 13.10
CA GLY A 153 -24.26 -10.69 13.41
C GLY A 153 -24.17 -9.58 12.35
N CYS A 154 -22.99 -9.40 11.75
CA CYS A 154 -22.79 -8.47 10.64
C CYS A 154 -23.55 -8.84 9.37
N PHE A 155 -23.89 -10.12 9.16
CA PHE A 155 -24.51 -10.61 7.94
C PHE A 155 -25.97 -11.02 8.09
N ASN A 156 -26.44 -11.29 9.30
CA ASN A 156 -27.81 -11.73 9.57
C ASN A 156 -28.80 -10.57 9.84
N GLY A 157 -28.30 -9.33 9.97
CA GLY A 157 -29.10 -8.14 10.26
C GLY A 157 -29.11 -7.72 11.73
N SER A 158 -28.38 -8.41 12.61
CA SER A 158 -28.26 -8.04 14.03
C SER A 158 -27.42 -6.76 14.24
N GLU A 159 -26.42 -6.52 13.39
CA GLU A 159 -25.56 -5.34 13.47
C GLU A 159 -25.98 -4.23 12.50
N THR A 160 -25.78 -2.97 12.90
CA THR A 160 -26.18 -1.78 12.13
C THR A 160 -25.00 -0.89 11.71
N GLY A 161 -25.26 0.16 10.94
CA GLY A 161 -24.26 1.15 10.53
C GLY A 161 -23.09 0.54 9.75
N VAL A 162 -21.85 0.84 10.18
CA VAL A 162 -20.62 0.36 9.53
C VAL A 162 -20.41 -1.15 9.66
N TYR A 163 -21.13 -1.81 10.56
CA TYR A 163 -21.08 -3.26 10.78
C TYR A 163 -22.18 -4.02 10.04
N ASN A 164 -23.14 -3.32 9.43
CA ASN A 164 -24.13 -3.97 8.57
C ASN A 164 -23.48 -4.38 7.24
N MET A 165 -23.35 -5.70 7.05
CA MET A 165 -22.81 -6.35 5.87
C MET A 165 -23.83 -7.32 5.25
N GLN A 166 -25.13 -7.18 5.55
CA GLN A 166 -26.18 -8.09 5.10
C GLN A 166 -26.18 -8.30 3.58
N LYS A 167 -25.89 -7.24 2.81
CA LYS A 167 -25.71 -7.30 1.34
C LYS A 167 -24.69 -8.36 0.90
N TRP A 168 -23.71 -8.68 1.73
CA TRP A 168 -22.62 -9.60 1.44
C TRP A 168 -22.81 -10.99 2.07
N LYS A 169 -23.97 -11.28 2.68
CA LYS A 169 -24.27 -12.56 3.34
C LYS A 169 -24.01 -13.78 2.44
N TYR A 170 -24.28 -13.66 1.15
CA TYR A 170 -24.08 -14.74 0.18
C TYR A 170 -22.61 -15.22 0.12
N LEU A 171 -21.63 -14.35 0.44
CA LEU A 171 -20.20 -14.72 0.47
C LEU A 171 -19.86 -15.79 1.51
N ILE A 172 -20.67 -15.93 2.55
CA ILE A 172 -20.52 -17.02 3.54
C ILE A 172 -20.64 -18.39 2.85
N ASN A 173 -21.46 -18.49 1.81
CA ASN A 173 -21.70 -19.72 1.06
C ASN A 173 -20.81 -19.82 -0.20
N ALA A 174 -19.80 -18.95 -0.36
CA ALA A 174 -18.92 -19.00 -1.51
C ALA A 174 -18.17 -20.34 -1.58
N PRO A 175 -18.04 -20.97 -2.76
CA PRO A 175 -17.39 -22.28 -2.92
C PRO A 175 -15.85 -22.18 -2.95
N PHE A 176 -15.30 -21.17 -2.29
CA PHE A 176 -13.89 -20.88 -2.13
C PHE A 176 -13.67 -20.04 -0.86
N ASN A 177 -12.45 -20.04 -0.34
CA ASN A 177 -12.10 -19.27 0.85
C ASN A 177 -11.98 -17.78 0.53
N ILE A 178 -12.35 -16.93 1.48
CA ILE A 178 -12.27 -15.47 1.40
C ILE A 178 -11.60 -15.03 2.70
N SER A 179 -10.56 -14.20 2.64
CA SER A 179 -9.91 -13.67 3.84
C SER A 179 -9.10 -12.40 3.57
N ASN A 180 -8.65 -11.75 4.65
CA ASN A 180 -7.76 -10.59 4.60
C ASN A 180 -6.29 -10.93 4.90
N LYS A 181 -5.97 -12.22 5.06
CA LYS A 181 -4.65 -12.68 5.49
C LYS A 181 -3.55 -12.39 4.48
N CYS A 182 -3.86 -12.19 3.20
CA CYS A 182 -2.85 -11.84 2.19
C CYS A 182 -2.05 -10.58 2.54
N CYS A 183 -2.68 -9.54 3.10
CA CYS A 183 -1.96 -8.35 3.53
C CYS A 183 -1.02 -8.65 4.71
N GLN A 184 -1.42 -9.57 5.59
CA GLN A 184 -0.60 -9.98 6.72
C GLN A 184 0.62 -10.77 6.25
N ILE A 185 0.38 -11.84 5.48
CA ILE A 185 1.41 -12.78 5.02
C ILE A 185 2.37 -12.10 4.03
N MET A 186 1.83 -11.38 3.05
CA MET A 186 2.63 -10.86 1.95
C MET A 186 3.36 -9.56 2.31
N LYS A 187 2.88 -8.79 3.30
CA LYS A 187 3.41 -7.44 3.58
C LYS A 187 3.84 -7.25 5.03
N LYS A 188 2.92 -7.47 5.97
CA LYS A 188 3.18 -7.17 7.38
C LYS A 188 4.21 -8.13 8.00
N ASN A 189 4.16 -9.42 7.67
CA ASN A 189 5.10 -10.41 8.21
C ASN A 189 6.55 -10.14 7.78
N PRO A 190 6.86 -9.93 6.48
CA PRO A 190 8.20 -9.51 6.05
C PRO A 190 8.67 -8.23 6.71
N ALA A 191 7.83 -7.19 6.78
CA ALA A 191 8.19 -5.93 7.40
C ALA A 191 8.54 -6.08 8.89
N LYS A 192 7.73 -6.83 9.65
CA LYS A 192 8.00 -7.11 11.07
C LYS A 192 9.30 -7.89 11.28
N ARG A 193 9.54 -8.90 10.44
CA ARG A 193 10.79 -9.67 10.45
C ARG A 193 11.98 -8.75 10.20
N PHE A 194 11.90 -7.92 9.16
CA PHE A 194 12.96 -7.01 8.79
C PHE A 194 13.23 -5.94 9.87
N ASN A 195 12.20 -5.35 10.46
CA ASN A 195 12.35 -4.41 11.59
C ASN A 195 13.09 -5.08 12.75
N LYS A 196 12.70 -6.31 13.12
CA LYS A 196 13.32 -7.06 14.22
C LYS A 196 14.79 -7.40 13.92
N SER A 197 15.10 -7.91 12.73
CA SER A 197 16.46 -8.37 12.40
C SER A 197 17.42 -7.21 12.13
N SER A 198 16.94 -6.15 11.47
CA SER A 198 17.78 -5.00 11.10
C SER A 198 17.93 -3.99 12.24
N ARG A 199 17.03 -4.03 13.25
CA ARG A 199 16.86 -3.01 14.29
C ARG A 199 16.63 -1.60 13.75
N ARG A 200 16.23 -1.47 12.48
CA ARG A 200 15.94 -0.20 11.84
C ARG A 200 14.47 0.13 11.93
N ILE A 201 14.18 1.43 11.94
CA ILE A 201 12.83 1.97 12.04
C ILE A 201 12.36 2.44 10.67
N PRO A 202 11.10 2.14 10.29
CA PRO A 202 10.61 2.46 8.97
C PRO A 202 10.20 3.94 8.84
N ILE A 203 10.61 4.54 7.72
CA ILE A 203 10.05 5.76 7.14
C ILE A 203 9.02 5.33 6.07
N ILE A 204 7.76 5.72 6.22
CA ILE A 204 6.61 5.16 5.50
C ILE A 204 5.85 6.26 4.75
N GLY A 205 5.55 6.02 3.47
CA GLY A 205 4.89 6.98 2.58
C GLY A 205 3.37 6.92 2.55
N THR A 206 2.71 6.58 3.66
CA THR A 206 1.23 6.53 3.72
C THR A 206 0.67 7.88 4.12
N MET A 207 -0.38 8.32 3.41
CA MET A 207 -1.08 9.57 3.58
C MET A 207 -2.44 9.39 4.26
N ALA A 208 -2.82 10.36 5.09
CA ALA A 208 -4.08 10.41 5.83
C ALA A 208 -5.29 10.44 4.90
N CYS A 209 -5.15 11.04 3.70
CA CYS A 209 -6.20 11.14 2.70
C CYS A 209 -6.58 9.78 2.07
N GLU A 210 -5.73 8.75 2.20
CA GLU A 210 -5.96 7.47 1.52
C GLU A 210 -7.01 6.59 2.21
N SER A 211 -7.30 6.80 3.51
CA SER A 211 -8.36 6.06 4.21
C SER A 211 -8.74 6.70 5.54
N LYS A 212 -9.96 6.42 6.01
CA LYS A 212 -10.44 6.81 7.35
C LYS A 212 -9.49 6.34 8.46
N GLN A 213 -8.99 5.10 8.38
CA GLN A 213 -8.07 4.55 9.37
C GLN A 213 -6.76 5.35 9.43
N ARG A 214 -6.16 5.65 8.28
CA ARG A 214 -4.93 6.45 8.20
C ARG A 214 -5.13 7.86 8.74
N LYS A 215 -6.30 8.48 8.48
CA LYS A 215 -6.66 9.76 9.09
C LYS A 215 -6.75 9.66 10.61
N THR A 216 -7.46 8.68 11.16
CA THR A 216 -7.58 8.49 12.62
C THR A 216 -6.21 8.23 13.26
N GLU A 217 -5.39 7.38 12.66
CA GLU A 217 -4.03 7.10 13.15
C GLU A 217 -3.15 8.36 13.14
N TRP A 218 -3.30 9.22 12.13
CA TRP A 218 -2.59 10.49 12.04
C TRP A 218 -3.08 11.51 13.08
N LEU A 219 -4.38 11.62 13.32
CA LEU A 219 -4.92 12.51 14.35
C LEU A 219 -4.38 12.15 15.75
N HIS A 220 -4.24 10.86 16.02
CA HIS A 220 -3.72 10.39 17.30
C HIS A 220 -2.20 10.60 17.44
N ASN A 221 -1.42 10.31 16.39
CA ASN A 221 0.04 10.20 16.51
C ASN A 221 0.84 11.29 15.78
N GLY A 222 0.24 12.00 14.83
CA GLY A 222 0.93 12.87 13.89
C GLY A 222 1.78 12.12 12.86
N CYS A 223 2.82 12.80 12.36
CA CYS A 223 3.74 12.26 11.37
C CYS A 223 4.78 11.33 12.00
N ASN A 224 5.27 11.64 13.20
CA ASN A 224 6.30 10.87 13.89
C ASN A 224 5.67 10.17 15.10
N ALA A 225 5.50 8.86 14.98
CA ALA A 225 4.85 8.03 15.98
C ALA A 225 5.89 7.14 16.66
N PHE A 226 6.70 7.73 17.53
CA PHE A 226 7.80 7.04 18.23
C PHE A 226 7.36 6.38 19.54
N ASP A 227 6.34 6.93 20.19
CA ASP A 227 5.83 6.48 21.51
C ASP A 227 4.96 5.21 21.45
N LYS A 228 4.70 4.67 20.25
CA LYS A 228 3.92 3.42 20.07
C LYS A 228 4.84 2.21 20.03
N GLY A 229 4.33 1.05 20.43
CA GLY A 229 5.11 -0.21 20.52
C GLY A 229 5.81 -0.66 19.22
N GLU A 230 5.40 -0.16 18.05
CA GLU A 230 6.13 -0.27 16.79
C GLU A 230 6.43 1.14 16.25
N SER A 231 7.54 1.75 16.66
CA SER A 231 7.89 3.11 16.23
C SER A 231 7.99 3.23 14.70
N SER A 232 7.60 4.39 14.16
CA SER A 232 7.67 4.67 12.73
C SER A 232 7.59 6.17 12.44
N SER A 233 8.12 6.59 11.30
CA SER A 233 7.91 7.94 10.76
C SER A 233 7.07 7.90 9.50
N GLN A 234 6.12 8.82 9.35
CA GLN A 234 5.31 9.06 8.16
C GLN A 234 5.44 10.53 7.69
N PRO A 235 6.59 10.95 7.14
CA PRO A 235 6.90 12.36 6.89
C PRO A 235 5.97 13.06 5.91
N ILE A 236 5.35 12.31 5.00
CA ILE A 236 4.44 12.83 3.98
C ILE A 236 2.97 12.55 4.31
N SER A 237 2.63 12.14 5.54
CA SER A 237 1.28 11.67 5.84
C SER A 237 0.18 12.74 5.69
N PHE A 238 0.54 14.01 5.80
CA PHE A 238 -0.37 15.14 5.59
C PHE A 238 -0.44 15.60 4.13
N TRP A 239 0.31 14.98 3.22
CA TRP A 239 0.25 15.29 1.80
C TRP A 239 -1.04 14.74 1.17
N THR A 240 -1.36 15.27 0.00
CA THR A 240 -2.41 14.81 -0.90
C THR A 240 -1.80 14.12 -2.12
N GLU A 241 -2.63 13.41 -2.88
CA GLU A 241 -2.21 12.83 -4.17
C GLU A 241 -1.69 13.92 -5.12
N ASN A 242 -2.31 15.10 -5.14
CA ASN A 242 -1.88 16.21 -6.00
C ASN A 242 -0.47 16.69 -5.63
N ASP A 243 -0.15 16.79 -4.33
CA ASP A 243 1.18 17.19 -3.87
C ASP A 243 2.26 16.21 -4.34
N VAL A 244 1.95 14.91 -4.33
CA VAL A 244 2.87 13.86 -4.83
C VAL A 244 3.12 14.04 -6.31
N LEU A 245 2.07 14.26 -7.11
CA LEU A 245 2.20 14.42 -8.56
C LEU A 245 2.89 15.73 -8.94
N GLU A 246 2.52 16.84 -8.28
CA GLU A 246 3.19 18.13 -8.44
C GLU A 246 4.68 18.01 -8.12
N TYR A 247 5.04 17.31 -7.05
CA TYR A 247 6.45 17.09 -6.70
C TYR A 247 7.21 16.32 -7.77
N LEU A 248 6.66 15.20 -8.24
CA LEU A 248 7.31 14.39 -9.27
C LEU A 248 7.51 15.21 -10.56
N TYR A 249 6.51 16.01 -10.94
CA TYR A 249 6.56 16.88 -12.10
C TYR A 249 7.60 18.00 -11.95
N ARG A 250 7.57 18.76 -10.84
CA ARG A 250 8.44 19.93 -10.63
C ARG A 250 9.91 19.58 -10.41
N PHE A 251 10.19 18.42 -9.80
CA PHE A 251 11.55 18.01 -9.46
C PHE A 251 12.14 16.97 -10.40
N ASP A 252 11.40 16.58 -11.44
CA ASP A 252 11.76 15.58 -12.45
C ASP A 252 12.26 14.27 -11.80
N VAL A 253 11.47 13.78 -10.83
CA VAL A 253 11.80 12.55 -10.10
C VAL A 253 11.21 11.37 -10.86
N PRO A 254 12.02 10.37 -11.28
CA PRO A 254 11.51 9.22 -12.00
C PRO A 254 10.44 8.47 -11.20
N TYR A 255 9.43 7.99 -11.92
CA TYR A 255 8.37 7.14 -11.39
C TYR A 255 8.03 6.02 -12.40
N PRO A 256 7.39 4.92 -11.97
CA PRO A 256 7.12 3.80 -12.87
C PRO A 256 6.25 4.18 -14.07
N SER A 257 6.62 3.72 -15.28
CA SER A 257 5.89 4.04 -16.51
C SER A 257 4.45 3.50 -16.56
N VAL A 258 4.05 2.59 -15.66
CA VAL A 258 2.66 2.13 -15.53
C VAL A 258 1.68 3.25 -15.16
N TYR A 259 2.19 4.34 -14.57
CA TYR A 259 1.39 5.54 -14.30
C TYR A 259 1.16 6.40 -15.57
N GLY A 260 1.83 6.11 -16.70
CA GLY A 260 1.81 6.96 -17.88
C GLY A 260 2.56 8.27 -17.63
N GLU A 261 2.09 9.35 -18.23
CA GLU A 261 2.59 10.70 -18.04
C GLU A 261 1.81 11.43 -16.94
N ILE A 262 2.47 12.38 -16.27
CA ILE A 262 1.82 13.34 -15.38
C ILE A 262 1.42 14.57 -16.22
N CYS A 263 0.11 14.82 -16.31
CA CYS A 263 -0.46 15.97 -17.00
C CYS A 263 -1.19 16.88 -16.01
N ILE A 264 -1.49 18.11 -16.44
CA ILE A 264 -2.24 19.12 -15.68
C ILE A 264 -3.57 19.32 -16.39
N ASP A 265 -4.68 19.28 -15.65
CA ASP A 265 -6.00 19.60 -16.19
C ASP A 265 -6.28 21.13 -16.20
N GLU A 266 -7.44 21.52 -16.72
CA GLU A 266 -7.85 22.93 -16.85
C GLU A 266 -7.95 23.65 -15.49
N ASP A 267 -8.17 22.91 -14.40
CA ASP A 267 -8.23 23.44 -13.03
C ASP A 267 -6.83 23.52 -12.37
N GLY A 268 -5.76 23.21 -13.11
CA GLY A 268 -4.40 23.20 -12.59
C GLY A 268 -4.07 21.97 -11.73
N LYS A 269 -4.88 20.91 -11.78
CA LYS A 269 -4.69 19.70 -10.98
C LYS A 269 -3.94 18.63 -11.77
N TYR A 270 -3.00 17.99 -11.09
CA TYR A 270 -2.16 16.96 -11.68
C TYR A 270 -2.87 15.61 -11.73
N TYR A 271 -2.70 14.88 -12.82
CA TYR A 271 -3.21 13.51 -12.98
C TYR A 271 -2.27 12.62 -13.80
N CYS A 272 -2.41 11.32 -13.63
CA CYS A 272 -1.67 10.29 -14.38
C CYS A 272 -2.49 9.80 -15.57
N THR A 273 -1.90 9.69 -16.77
CA THR A 273 -2.60 9.17 -17.96
C THR A 273 -2.78 7.64 -17.94
N GLY A 274 -1.98 6.93 -17.16
CA GLY A 274 -2.04 5.48 -16.98
C GLY A 274 -2.84 5.04 -15.74
N TYR A 275 -2.21 4.21 -14.90
CA TYR A 275 -2.80 3.82 -13.61
C TYR A 275 -2.64 4.96 -12.60
N THR A 276 -3.64 5.18 -11.75
CA THR A 276 -3.52 6.15 -10.63
C THR A 276 -2.85 5.52 -9.40
N ARG A 277 -3.00 4.21 -9.21
CA ARG A 277 -2.45 3.44 -8.09
C ARG A 277 -1.95 2.08 -8.56
N THR A 278 -0.77 1.67 -8.10
CA THR A 278 -0.12 0.39 -8.42
C THR A 278 -0.09 -0.54 -7.20
N GLY A 279 -1.26 -0.75 -6.61
CA GLY A 279 -1.41 -1.73 -5.53
C GLY A 279 -1.13 -3.16 -6.00
N CYS A 280 -1.54 -4.14 -5.20
CA CYS A 280 -1.43 -5.54 -5.60
C CYS A 280 -2.26 -5.82 -6.87
N VAL A 281 -1.60 -6.25 -7.95
CA VAL A 281 -2.18 -6.45 -9.30
C VAL A 281 -3.45 -7.32 -9.26
N PHE A 282 -3.48 -8.35 -8.41
CA PHE A 282 -4.59 -9.32 -8.33
C PHE A 282 -5.58 -9.06 -7.19
N CYS A 283 -5.50 -7.90 -6.52
CA CYS A 283 -6.38 -7.59 -5.40
C CYS A 283 -7.79 -7.21 -5.86
N ALA A 284 -8.80 -7.94 -5.38
CA ALA A 284 -10.21 -7.69 -5.69
C ALA A 284 -10.91 -6.80 -4.64
N TYR A 285 -10.18 -6.18 -3.71
CA TYR A 285 -10.77 -5.16 -2.83
C TYR A 285 -11.19 -3.93 -3.62
N GLY A 286 -12.43 -3.51 -3.42
CA GLY A 286 -13.04 -2.34 -4.04
C GLY A 286 -13.32 -2.47 -5.53
N CYS A 287 -12.99 -3.60 -6.18
CA CYS A 287 -13.20 -3.74 -7.63
C CYS A 287 -14.70 -3.66 -8.01
N ASN A 288 -15.59 -4.04 -7.09
CA ASN A 288 -17.05 -3.93 -7.24
C ASN A 288 -17.58 -2.49 -7.12
N LEU A 289 -16.72 -1.52 -6.77
CA LEU A 289 -17.06 -0.09 -6.68
C LEU A 289 -16.53 0.70 -7.88
N GLU A 290 -15.68 0.08 -8.71
CA GLU A 290 -15.08 0.74 -9.86
C GLU A 290 -16.15 0.91 -10.96
N LYS A 291 -16.31 2.15 -11.42
CA LYS A 291 -17.21 2.50 -12.51
C LYS A 291 -16.48 2.39 -13.85
N GLY A 292 -17.20 2.04 -14.92
CA GLY A 292 -16.64 1.91 -16.26
C GLY A 292 -15.68 0.72 -16.38
N VAL A 293 -14.51 0.94 -17.00
CA VAL A 293 -13.47 -0.09 -17.16
C VAL A 293 -12.76 -0.32 -15.84
N ASN A 294 -13.08 -1.43 -15.18
CA ASN A 294 -12.46 -1.79 -13.91
C ASN A 294 -11.00 -2.29 -14.09
N ARG A 295 -10.28 -2.45 -12.98
CA ARG A 295 -8.87 -2.82 -12.97
C ARG A 295 -8.56 -4.15 -13.66
N PHE A 296 -9.48 -5.12 -13.64
CA PHE A 296 -9.27 -6.41 -14.30
C PHE A 296 -9.45 -6.30 -15.80
N GLN A 297 -10.45 -5.55 -16.28
CA GLN A 297 -10.59 -5.23 -17.69
C GLN A 297 -9.41 -4.37 -18.20
N ARG A 298 -8.94 -3.42 -17.40
CA ARG A 298 -7.72 -2.65 -17.72
C ARG A 298 -6.49 -3.55 -17.80
N LEU A 299 -6.34 -4.50 -16.86
CA LEU A 299 -5.24 -5.45 -16.84
C LEU A 299 -5.21 -6.34 -18.10
N LEU A 300 -6.37 -6.72 -18.64
CA LEU A 300 -6.46 -7.44 -19.91
C LEU A 300 -5.79 -6.66 -21.05
N LYS A 301 -6.09 -5.35 -21.12
CA LYS A 301 -5.57 -4.46 -22.18
C LYS A 301 -4.08 -4.18 -22.02
N THR A 302 -3.63 -3.90 -20.80
CA THR A 302 -2.26 -3.41 -20.56
C THR A 302 -1.26 -4.54 -20.29
N HIS A 303 -1.70 -5.63 -19.66
CA HIS A 303 -0.85 -6.75 -19.23
C HIS A 303 -1.53 -8.10 -19.44
N PRO A 304 -1.81 -8.50 -20.70
CA PRO A 304 -2.60 -9.70 -21.01
C PRO A 304 -2.02 -10.99 -20.41
N ARG A 305 -0.69 -11.09 -20.25
CA ARG A 305 -0.05 -12.26 -19.60
C ARG A 305 -0.39 -12.35 -18.10
N LEU A 306 -0.40 -11.23 -17.38
CA LEU A 306 -0.79 -11.18 -15.97
C LEU A 306 -2.28 -11.46 -15.81
N TRP A 307 -3.10 -10.91 -16.71
CA TRP A 307 -4.53 -11.19 -16.74
C TRP A 307 -4.79 -12.68 -17.00
N LEU A 308 -4.11 -13.29 -17.97
CA LEU A 308 -4.27 -14.71 -18.29
C LEU A 308 -3.93 -15.59 -17.09
N TYR A 309 -2.80 -15.32 -16.42
CA TYR A 309 -2.44 -16.04 -15.20
C TYR A 309 -3.48 -15.86 -14.08
N CYS A 310 -4.01 -14.64 -13.91
CA CYS A 310 -5.03 -14.33 -12.92
C CYS A 310 -6.34 -15.09 -13.18
N MET A 311 -6.81 -15.10 -14.43
CA MET A 311 -8.08 -15.71 -14.80
C MET A 311 -8.00 -17.23 -14.95
N LYS A 312 -6.85 -17.77 -15.36
CA LYS A 312 -6.63 -19.20 -15.61
C LYS A 312 -7.04 -20.05 -14.39
N PRO A 313 -7.78 -21.15 -14.56
CA PRO A 313 -8.23 -22.00 -13.46
C PRO A 313 -7.08 -22.52 -12.58
N VAL A 314 -7.39 -22.73 -11.29
CA VAL A 314 -6.45 -23.29 -10.31
C VAL A 314 -5.85 -24.62 -10.76
N ARG A 315 -6.69 -25.54 -11.26
CA ARG A 315 -6.24 -26.86 -11.75
C ARG A 315 -5.21 -26.80 -12.89
N TYR A 316 -5.13 -25.67 -13.58
CA TYR A 316 -4.17 -25.44 -14.66
C TYR A 316 -3.05 -24.47 -14.26
N GLY A 317 -2.86 -24.24 -12.96
CA GLY A 317 -1.77 -23.41 -12.44
C GLY A 317 -2.03 -21.90 -12.38
N GLY A 318 -3.24 -21.41 -12.68
CA GLY A 318 -3.60 -19.99 -12.56
C GLY A 318 -4.40 -19.64 -11.29
N LEU A 319 -4.69 -18.36 -11.03
CA LEU A 319 -5.34 -17.97 -9.77
C LEU A 319 -6.84 -18.28 -9.70
N GLY A 320 -7.49 -18.73 -10.77
CA GLY A 320 -8.93 -19.03 -10.79
C GLY A 320 -9.84 -17.83 -10.57
N MET A 321 -9.32 -16.60 -10.74
CA MET A 321 -10.02 -15.36 -10.40
C MET A 321 -11.29 -15.15 -11.23
N ALA A 322 -11.38 -15.71 -12.44
CA ALA A 322 -12.58 -15.61 -13.29
C ALA A 322 -13.85 -16.17 -12.62
N ARG A 323 -13.74 -17.29 -11.90
CA ARG A 323 -14.85 -17.88 -11.12
C ARG A 323 -15.23 -16.98 -9.94
N VAL A 324 -14.23 -16.41 -9.29
CA VAL A 324 -14.38 -15.56 -8.11
C VAL A 324 -15.04 -14.23 -8.47
N LEU A 325 -14.60 -13.57 -9.54
CA LEU A 325 -15.18 -12.31 -10.01
C LEU A 325 -16.61 -12.50 -10.51
N ARG A 326 -16.91 -13.61 -11.20
CA ARG A 326 -18.28 -13.96 -11.60
C ARG A 326 -19.20 -14.11 -10.38
N TYR A 327 -18.72 -14.73 -9.31
CA TYR A 327 -19.49 -14.93 -8.09
C TYR A 327 -19.88 -13.62 -7.38
N ILE A 328 -19.05 -12.57 -7.53
CA ILE A 328 -19.33 -11.23 -6.97
C ILE A 328 -19.85 -10.25 -8.02
N SER A 329 -20.29 -10.75 -9.18
CA SER A 329 -20.85 -9.97 -10.29
C SER A 329 -19.92 -8.86 -10.83
N VAL A 330 -18.61 -9.09 -10.83
CA VAL A 330 -17.61 -8.18 -11.40
C VAL A 330 -17.20 -8.66 -12.79
N LYS A 331 -17.36 -7.79 -13.80
CA LYS A 331 -16.91 -8.04 -15.18
C LYS A 331 -15.39 -8.07 -15.24
N TYR A 332 -14.81 -8.89 -16.10
CA TYR A 332 -13.35 -9.01 -16.24
C TYR A 332 -12.86 -9.13 -17.69
N PHE A 333 -13.79 -9.13 -18.64
CA PHE A 333 -13.57 -9.01 -20.08
C PHE A 333 -14.43 -7.87 -20.63
#